data_AF-A0A2C5YHS8-F1
#
_entry.id   AF-A0A2C5YHS8-F1
#
_cell.length_a   1.000
_cell.length_b   1.000
_cell.length_c   1.000
_cell.angle_alpha   90.00
_cell.angle_beta   90.00
_cell.angle_gamma   90.00
#
_symmetry.space_group_name_H-M   'P 1'
#
loop_
_entity.id
_entity.type
_entity.pdbx_description
1 polymer ?
#
loop_
_entity_poly.entity_id
_entity_poly.type
_entity_poly.pdbx_seq_one_letter_code
_entity_poly.pdbx_strand_id
1 'polypeptide(L)'
;MPIPFSLVCDLLEECQRLSIAEKPTTYAVVDWFSQHRHRVDAHDTDLTALLSTLLPERRTDRVYCIQAASLDKIIARALILGASRIAELARYKQPGLGLDLADCVERILIATVGSRCPTCAGPR
;
A
#
# COMPACT_ATOMS: atom_id res chain seq x y z
N MET A 1 9.15 0.82 18.08
CA MET A 1 8.22 0.74 16.93
C MET A 1 7.87 -0.72 16.72
N PRO A 2 7.01 -1.30 17.56
CA PRO A 2 6.67 -2.71 17.41
C PRO A 2 5.73 -2.79 16.21
N ILE A 3 6.06 -3.71 15.30
CA ILE A 3 5.39 -3.94 14.01
C ILE A 3 5.69 -2.84 12.96
N PRO A 4 6.67 -3.12 12.08
CA PRO A 4 6.85 -2.37 10.85
C PRO A 4 5.58 -2.39 10.00
N PHE A 5 5.22 -1.25 9.41
CA PHE A 5 4.06 -1.15 8.51
C PHE A 5 4.17 -2.11 7.31
N SER A 6 5.40 -2.42 6.85
CA SER A 6 5.61 -3.40 5.79
C SER A 6 5.02 -4.78 6.11
N LEU A 7 5.06 -5.22 7.38
CA LEU A 7 4.44 -6.50 7.75
C LEU A 7 2.91 -6.48 7.62
N VAL A 8 2.30 -5.32 7.85
CA VAL A 8 0.87 -5.12 7.63
C VAL A 8 0.57 -5.16 6.13
N CYS A 9 1.41 -4.51 5.31
CA CYS A 9 1.31 -4.60 3.85
C CYS A 9 1.46 -6.04 3.36
N ASP A 10 2.42 -6.81 3.87
CA ASP A 10 2.64 -8.21 3.50
C ASP A 10 1.40 -9.07 3.79
N LEU A 11 0.72 -8.84 4.93
CA LEU A 11 -0.54 -9.52 5.26
C LEU A 11 -1.67 -9.14 4.28
N LEU A 12 -1.81 -7.85 3.99
CA LEU A 12 -2.87 -7.35 3.11
C LEU A 12 -2.67 -7.86 1.67
N GLU A 13 -1.44 -7.86 1.19
CA GLU A 13 -1.05 -8.41 -0.12
C GLU A 13 -1.38 -9.89 -0.23
N GLU A 14 -1.01 -10.68 0.78
CA GLU A 14 -1.33 -12.12 0.82
C GLU A 14 -2.84 -12.36 0.87
N CYS A 15 -3.59 -11.57 1.65
CA CYS A 15 -5.04 -11.65 1.69
C CYS A 15 -5.68 -11.28 0.34
N GLN A 16 -5.17 -10.25 -0.34
CA GLN A 16 -5.64 -9.86 -1.68
C GLN A 16 -5.37 -10.97 -2.70
N ARG A 17 -4.17 -11.53 -2.69
CA ARG A 17 -3.79 -12.66 -3.55
C ARG A 17 -4.70 -13.88 -3.35
N LEU A 18 -5.02 -14.22 -2.09
CA LEU A 18 -5.94 -15.31 -1.77
C LEU A 18 -7.38 -14.99 -2.18
N SER A 19 -7.84 -13.76 -1.96
CA SER A 19 -9.18 -13.28 -2.35
C SER A 19 -9.38 -13.39 -3.87
N ILE A 20 -8.40 -12.94 -4.66
CA ILE A 20 -8.42 -13.07 -6.13
C ILE A 20 -8.45 -14.54 -6.56
N ALA A 21 -7.79 -15.43 -5.81
CA ALA A 21 -7.81 -16.87 -6.05
C ALA A 21 -9.05 -17.57 -5.46
N GLU A 22 -10.04 -16.82 -4.96
CA GLU A 22 -11.25 -17.34 -4.29
C GLU A 22 -10.95 -18.29 -3.12
N LYS A 23 -9.84 -18.06 -2.41
CA LYS A 23 -9.39 -18.84 -1.25
C LYS A 23 -9.69 -18.12 0.06
N PRO A 24 -9.92 -18.86 1.16
CA PRO A 24 -10.16 -18.26 2.46
C PRO A 24 -8.92 -17.52 2.97
N THR A 25 -9.08 -16.25 3.36
CA THR A 25 -8.01 -15.41 3.92
C THR A 25 -7.76 -15.68 5.41
N THR A 26 -8.70 -16.37 6.09
CA THR A 26 -8.63 -16.64 7.54
C THR A 26 -7.33 -17.32 7.95
N TYR A 27 -6.83 -18.27 7.14
CA TYR A 27 -5.57 -18.95 7.42
C TYR A 27 -4.39 -17.98 7.44
N ALA A 28 -4.27 -17.12 6.43
CA ALA A 28 -3.19 -16.13 6.35
C ALA A 28 -3.22 -15.15 7.53
N VAL A 29 -4.41 -14.71 7.94
CA VAL A 29 -4.56 -13.83 9.11
C VAL A 29 -4.13 -14.54 10.39
N VAL A 30 -4.60 -15.76 10.64
CA VAL A 30 -4.26 -16.53 11.86
C VAL A 30 -2.77 -16.84 11.91
N ASP A 31 -2.18 -17.27 10.79
CA ASP A 31 -0.76 -17.58 10.67
C ASP A 31 0.08 -16.33 10.92
N TRP A 32 -0.25 -15.20 10.29
CA TRP A 32 0.46 -13.93 10.50
C TRP A 32 0.44 -13.46 11.95
N PHE A 33 -0.73 -13.50 12.62
CA PHE A 33 -0.83 -13.13 14.04
C PHE A 33 -0.07 -14.10 14.95
N SER A 34 0.01 -15.38 14.58
CA SER A 34 0.77 -16.38 15.32
C SER A 34 2.28 -16.14 15.19
N GLN A 35 2.77 -15.89 13.97
CA GLN A 35 4.18 -15.61 13.69
C GLN A 35 4.66 -14.31 14.34
N HIS A 36 3.82 -13.28 14.34
CA HIS A 36 4.15 -11.95 14.86
C HIS A 36 3.65 -11.70 16.28
N ARG A 37 3.21 -12.74 16.99
CA ARG A 37 2.60 -12.64 18.31
C ARG A 37 3.46 -11.87 19.32
N HIS A 38 4.76 -12.14 19.32
CA HIS A 38 5.72 -11.46 20.19
C HIS A 38 5.78 -9.93 19.96
N ARG A 39 5.49 -9.46 18.74
CA ARG A 39 5.43 -8.03 18.41
C ARG A 39 4.08 -7.44 18.72
N VAL A 40 3.00 -8.21 18.56
CA VAL A 40 1.63 -7.79 18.87
C VAL A 40 1.44 -7.62 20.38
N ASP A 41 1.99 -8.55 21.16
CA ASP A 41 1.89 -8.56 22.63
C ASP A 41 2.99 -7.71 23.32
N ALA A 42 3.88 -7.06 22.57
CA ALA A 42 4.93 -6.23 23.14
C ALA A 42 4.33 -5.00 23.84
N HIS A 43 4.89 -4.63 25.01
CA HIS A 43 4.32 -3.61 25.90
C HIS A 43 4.19 -2.22 25.26
N ASP A 44 5.06 -1.87 24.32
CA ASP A 44 5.07 -0.59 23.61
C ASP A 44 4.24 -0.62 22.31
N THR A 45 3.46 -1.68 22.07
CA THR A 45 2.65 -1.85 20.85
C THR A 45 1.32 -1.14 21.00
N ASP A 46 1.06 -0.19 20.11
CA ASP A 46 -0.26 0.40 19.97
C ASP A 46 -1.17 -0.53 19.14
N LEU A 47 -1.88 -1.42 19.83
CA LEU A 47 -2.89 -2.31 19.24
C LEU A 47 -4.01 -1.53 18.53
N THR A 48 -4.33 -0.34 19.04
CA THR A 48 -5.31 0.54 18.42
C THR A 48 -4.81 0.98 17.05
N ALA A 49 -3.54 1.39 16.94
CA ALA A 49 -2.95 1.77 15.66
C ALA A 49 -2.95 0.59 14.67
N LEU A 50 -2.53 -0.60 15.10
CA LEU A 50 -2.53 -1.81 14.26
C LEU A 50 -3.93 -2.17 13.72
N LEU A 51 -4.94 -2.21 14.60
CA LEU A 51 -6.31 -2.53 14.18
C LEU A 51 -6.89 -1.43 13.30
N SER A 52 -6.53 -0.17 13.53
CA SER A 52 -6.96 0.96 12.71
C SER A 52 -6.36 0.92 11.30
N THR A 53 -5.19 0.32 11.10
CA THR A 53 -4.62 0.13 9.75
C THR A 53 -5.23 -1.05 9.02
N LEU A 54 -5.62 -2.12 9.74
CA LEU A 54 -6.23 -3.31 9.15
C LEU A 54 -7.71 -3.12 8.83
N LEU A 55 -8.43 -2.34 9.66
CA LEU A 55 -9.87 -2.12 9.59
C LEU A 55 -10.18 -0.62 9.66
N PRO A 56 -9.73 0.18 8.67
CA PRO A 56 -9.88 1.63 8.70
C PRO A 56 -11.34 2.08 8.82
N GLU A 57 -12.29 1.32 8.28
CA GLU A 57 -13.73 1.59 8.35
C GLU A 57 -14.30 1.53 9.78
N ARG A 58 -13.58 0.90 10.72
CA ARG A 58 -13.98 0.83 12.14
C ARG A 58 -13.54 2.07 12.93
N ARG A 59 -12.73 2.95 12.33
CA ARG A 59 -12.28 4.22 12.91
C ARG A 59 -13.03 5.40 12.30
N THR A 60 -14.28 5.55 12.71
CA THR A 60 -15.16 6.62 12.22
C THR A 60 -14.74 8.02 12.67
N ASP A 61 -13.86 8.12 13.69
CA ASP A 61 -13.29 9.37 14.17
C ASP A 61 -12.31 10.02 13.18
N ARG A 62 -11.79 9.28 12.20
CA ARG A 62 -10.78 9.74 11.25
C ARG A 62 -11.39 9.98 9.87
N VAL A 63 -11.84 11.22 9.62
CA VAL A 63 -12.34 11.64 8.31
C VAL A 63 -11.26 12.44 7.59
N TYR A 64 -10.64 11.83 6.57
CA TYR A 64 -9.55 12.46 5.82
C TYR A 64 -10.01 13.50 4.80
N CYS A 65 -11.27 13.47 4.38
CA CYS A 65 -11.80 14.35 3.31
C CYS A 65 -10.97 14.30 2.01
N ILE A 66 -10.32 13.17 1.73
CA ILE A 66 -9.52 12.94 0.52
C ILE A 66 -10.31 12.05 -0.43
N GLN A 67 -10.41 12.47 -1.70
CA GLN A 67 -11.06 11.72 -2.77
C GLN A 67 -10.01 11.30 -3.80
N ALA A 68 -10.28 10.26 -4.60
CA ALA A 68 -9.33 9.78 -5.60
C ALA A 68 -8.81 10.88 -6.54
N ALA A 69 -9.67 11.82 -6.96
CA ALA A 69 -9.32 12.94 -7.86
C ALA A 69 -8.62 14.14 -7.18
N SER A 70 -8.56 14.17 -5.84
CA SER A 70 -7.66 15.09 -5.12
C SER A 70 -6.37 14.38 -4.74
N LEU A 71 -6.43 13.09 -4.43
CA LEU A 71 -5.30 12.26 -4.11
C LEU A 71 -4.35 12.07 -5.30
N ASP A 72 -4.86 11.83 -6.51
CA ASP A 72 -4.03 11.72 -7.72
C ASP A 72 -3.16 12.99 -7.93
N LYS A 73 -3.73 14.18 -7.72
CA LYS A 73 -3.03 15.48 -7.80
C LYS A 73 -2.01 15.64 -6.68
N ILE A 74 -2.31 15.17 -5.47
CA ILE A 74 -1.36 15.17 -4.34
C ILE A 74 -0.18 14.28 -4.68
N ILE A 75 -0.43 13.06 -5.14
CA ILE A 75 0.60 12.08 -5.49
C ILE A 75 1.47 12.59 -6.64
N ALA A 76 0.86 13.11 -7.72
CA ALA A 76 1.60 13.63 -8.86
C ALA A 76 2.60 14.73 -8.46
N ARG A 77 2.21 15.61 -7.52
CA ARG A 77 3.07 16.65 -6.98
C ARG A 77 4.13 16.11 -6.02
N ALA A 78 3.72 15.25 -5.08
CA ALA A 78 4.61 14.69 -4.06
C ALA A 78 5.74 13.84 -4.67
N LEU A 79 5.45 13.12 -5.75
CA LEU A 79 6.41 12.29 -6.47
C LEU A 79 7.08 13.00 -7.66
N ILE A 80 6.78 14.29 -7.89
CA ILE A 80 7.32 15.09 -9.00
C ILE A 80 7.19 14.35 -10.35
N LEU A 81 5.98 13.87 -10.64
CA LEU A 81 5.74 13.05 -11.82
C LEU A 81 5.80 13.89 -13.10
N GLY A 82 6.58 13.43 -14.07
CA GLY A 82 6.56 13.95 -15.44
C GLY A 82 5.29 13.55 -16.22
N ALA A 83 5.07 14.18 -17.37
CA ALA A 83 3.85 14.01 -18.18
C ALA A 83 3.50 12.55 -18.50
N SER A 84 4.49 11.71 -18.80
CA SER A 84 4.27 10.28 -19.07
C SER A 84 3.73 9.51 -17.86
N ARG A 85 4.26 9.78 -16.67
CA ARG A 85 3.84 9.14 -15.41
C ARG A 85 2.51 9.71 -14.91
N ILE A 86 2.21 10.96 -15.21
CA ILE A 86 0.87 11.53 -14.98
C ILE A 86 -0.17 10.82 -15.86
N ALA A 87 0.17 10.51 -17.12
CA ALA A 87 -0.72 9.75 -18.00
C ALA A 87 -0.95 8.32 -17.47
N GLU A 88 0.10 7.64 -16.98
CA GLU A 88 -0.04 6.34 -16.30
C GLU A 88 -0.92 6.45 -15.05
N LEU A 89 -0.71 7.48 -14.23
CA LEU A 89 -1.52 7.73 -13.04
C LEU A 89 -3.00 7.97 -13.37
N ALA A 90 -3.33 8.50 -14.55
CA ALA A 90 -4.70 8.76 -14.95
C ALA A 90 -5.47 7.51 -15.45
N ARG A 91 -4.81 6.35 -15.57
CA ARG A 91 -5.42 5.13 -16.15
C ARG A 91 -6.58 4.57 -15.34
N TYR A 92 -6.60 4.74 -14.02
CA TYR A 92 -7.73 4.32 -13.18
C TYR A 92 -9.05 5.02 -13.55
N LYS A 93 -8.99 6.13 -14.29
CA LYS A 93 -10.18 6.85 -14.79
C LYS A 93 -10.75 6.22 -16.05
N GLN A 94 -10.02 5.32 -16.70
CA GLN A 94 -10.44 4.68 -17.94
C GLN A 94 -11.38 3.50 -17.61
N PRO A 95 -12.62 3.52 -18.12
CA PRO A 95 -13.56 2.44 -17.85
C PRO A 95 -13.08 1.13 -18.50
N GLY A 96 -13.37 0.01 -17.86
CA GLY A 96 -13.12 -1.34 -18.40
C GLY A 96 -11.73 -1.91 -18.15
N LEU A 97 -10.79 -1.16 -17.54
CA LEU A 97 -9.47 -1.68 -17.20
C LEU A 97 -9.43 -2.46 -15.87
N GLY A 98 -10.41 -2.27 -15.00
CA GLY A 98 -10.43 -2.87 -13.67
C GLY A 98 -9.28 -2.42 -12.76
N LEU A 99 -8.66 -1.27 -13.07
CA LEU A 99 -7.57 -0.68 -12.28
C LEU A 99 -8.11 0.40 -11.36
N ASP A 100 -7.59 0.45 -10.15
CA ASP A 100 -7.79 1.56 -9.23
C ASP A 100 -6.58 2.51 -9.20
N LEU A 101 -6.69 3.57 -8.38
CA LEU A 101 -5.62 4.55 -8.23
C LEU A 101 -4.36 3.92 -7.59
N ALA A 102 -4.53 3.00 -6.64
CA ALA A 102 -3.41 2.34 -5.96
C ALA A 102 -2.61 1.48 -6.94
N ASP A 103 -3.27 0.72 -7.82
CA ASP A 103 -2.64 -0.05 -8.89
C ASP A 103 -1.76 0.85 -9.79
N CYS A 104 -2.28 2.02 -10.17
CA CYS A 104 -1.55 2.95 -11.03
C CYS A 104 -0.32 3.52 -10.31
N VAL A 105 -0.45 3.83 -9.02
CA VAL A 105 0.66 4.34 -8.19
C VAL A 105 1.72 3.27 -8.02
N GLU A 106 1.33 2.04 -7.72
CA GLU A 106 2.25 0.92 -7.54
C GLU A 106 3.08 0.69 -8.82
N ARG A 107 2.42 0.62 -9.99
CA ARG A 107 3.09 0.48 -11.29
C ARG A 107 4.15 1.56 -11.52
N ILE A 108 3.82 2.81 -11.19
CA ILE A 108 4.76 3.94 -11.28
C ILE A 108 5.95 3.75 -10.33
N LEU A 109 5.70 3.35 -9.08
CA LEU A 109 6.73 3.19 -8.07
C LEU A 109 7.67 2.02 -8.41
N ILE A 110 7.14 0.86 -8.81
CA ILE A 110 7.92 -0.30 -9.27
C ILE A 110 8.81 0.11 -10.45
N ALA A 111 8.25 0.79 -11.45
CA ALA A 111 9.02 1.26 -12.60
C ALA A 111 10.12 2.25 -12.21
N THR A 112 9.93 3.08 -11.18
CA THR A 112 10.95 4.03 -10.69
C THR A 112 12.08 3.34 -9.95
N VAL A 113 11.75 2.43 -9.05
CA VAL A 113 12.73 1.76 -8.21
C VAL A 113 13.51 0.71 -9.01
N GLY A 114 12.84 0.01 -9.92
CA GLY A 114 13.45 -0.94 -10.84
C GLY A 114 14.34 -0.31 -11.91
N SER A 115 14.28 1.01 -12.12
CA SER A 115 15.13 1.75 -13.07
C SER A 115 16.29 2.50 -12.41
N ARG A 116 16.71 2.10 -11.19
CA ARG A 116 18.06 2.43 -10.70
C ARG A 116 19.10 1.78 -11.61
N CYS A 117 19.46 2.48 -12.67
CA CYS A 117 20.57 2.16 -13.55
C CYS A 117 21.87 2.21 -12.73
N PRO A 118 22.63 1.12 -12.59
CA PRO A 118 23.86 1.09 -11.79
C PRO A 118 25.01 1.93 -12.40
N THR A 119 24.83 2.55 -13.57
CA THR A 119 25.90 3.25 -14.30
C THR A 119 25.98 4.75 -14.03
N CYS A 120 25.12 5.33 -13.19
CA CYS A 120 25.15 6.78 -12.91
C CYS A 120 25.96 7.16 -11.66
N ALA A 121 26.68 6.23 -11.03
CA ALA A 121 27.64 6.56 -9.98
C ALA A 121 28.91 7.15 -10.63
N GLY A 122 28.99 8.47 -10.70
CA GLY A 122 30.21 9.18 -11.13
C GLY A 122 31.42 8.84 -10.25
N PRO A 123 32.65 8.98 -10.77
CA PRO A 123 33.86 8.61 -10.05
C PRO A 123 34.06 9.53 -8.84
N ARG A 124 34.54 8.95 -7.74
CA ARG A 124 34.90 9.66 -6.52
C ARG A 124 36.07 10.61 -6.75
#